data_AF-A0AA97I8S2-F1
#
_entry.id   AF-A0AA97I8S2-F1
#
_cell.length_a   1.000
_cell.length_b   1.000
_cell.length_c   1.000
_cell.angle_alpha   90.00
_cell.angle_beta   90.00
_cell.angle_gamma   90.00
#
_symmetry.space_group_name_H-M   'P 1'
#
loop_
_entity.id
_entity.type
_entity.pdbx_description
1 polymer ?
#
loop_
_entity_poly.entity_id
_entity_poly.type
_entity_poly.pdbx_seq_one_letter_code
_entity_poly.pdbx_strand_id
1 'polypeptide(L)'
;MNGIGLLAMVSGVSATFLGGALWIAREADKILRTETRDRLVLWLKGASSSSDSIWYETFTNSLDDFFGKRNVAIGGFSFTLLRLRRTALLSVFCVTALSVVYLAIHQQEMESLTHGYGIPVLTAGLVVAALFVNIPTDYISVMQTRWFLAKLNPARQGTRTMWRKFAFLLFADFFASAIIYFVLFTLLANVIDVVSRVSLGTELMVVAPASEVVWNLLSDFASIPSVVVAFFEGDGTAGLTGAFLLSTALTSVWLWIYIIGVSTVRLAGYYIGFLGWLNIHFEIDRHLERYPITFIVCAAIAIVSVFNVVGYVLLTLV
;
A
#
# COMPACT_ATOMS: atom_id res chain seq x y z
N MET A 1 22.40 4.89 -20.75
CA MET A 1 22.94 5.37 -19.46
C MET A 1 23.85 4.29 -18.87
N ASN A 2 25.01 4.63 -18.29
CA ASN A 2 25.88 3.62 -17.67
C ASN A 2 25.18 3.01 -16.45
N GLY A 3 25.33 1.70 -16.20
CA GLY A 3 24.61 0.99 -15.11
C GLY A 3 24.75 1.62 -13.71
N ILE A 4 25.78 2.43 -13.50
CA ILE A 4 26.01 3.23 -12.30
C ILE A 4 24.89 4.25 -12.06
N GLY A 5 24.38 4.90 -13.11
CA GLY A 5 23.30 5.88 -13.00
C GLY A 5 21.97 5.24 -12.59
N LEU A 6 21.68 4.04 -13.10
CA LEU A 6 20.47 3.28 -12.76
C LEU A 6 20.52 2.84 -11.28
N LEU A 7 21.67 2.31 -10.83
CA LEU A 7 21.88 1.94 -9.43
C LEU A 7 21.75 3.13 -8.48
N ALA A 8 22.30 4.28 -8.83
CA ALA A 8 22.18 5.51 -8.03
C ALA A 8 20.71 5.98 -7.94
N MET A 9 19.95 5.86 -9.02
CA MET A 9 18.55 6.26 -9.04
C MET A 9 17.65 5.28 -8.26
N VAL A 10 17.80 3.98 -8.49
CA VAL A 10 17.07 2.93 -7.74
C VAL A 10 17.37 3.01 -6.24
N SER A 11 18.63 3.23 -5.87
CA SER A 11 19.00 3.41 -4.45
C SER A 11 18.44 4.69 -3.86
N GLY A 12 18.45 5.82 -4.58
CA GLY A 12 17.84 7.07 -4.14
C GLY A 12 16.33 6.96 -3.94
N VAL A 13 15.63 6.30 -4.86
CA VAL A 13 14.18 6.08 -4.76
C VAL A 13 13.85 5.11 -3.62
N SER A 14 14.60 4.02 -3.49
CA SER A 14 14.45 3.08 -2.38
C SER A 14 14.70 3.77 -1.04
N ALA A 15 15.74 4.61 -0.94
CA ALA A 15 16.03 5.38 0.26
C ALA A 15 14.91 6.39 0.58
N THR A 16 14.31 7.02 -0.42
CA THR A 16 13.18 7.95 -0.24
C THR A 16 11.93 7.22 0.23
N PHE A 17 11.63 6.06 -0.37
CA PHE A 17 10.51 5.22 0.04
C PHE A 17 10.68 4.69 1.46
N LEU A 18 11.85 4.15 1.78
CA LEU A 18 12.19 3.66 3.12
C LEU A 18 12.16 4.80 4.15
N GLY A 19 12.73 5.96 3.81
CA GLY A 19 12.71 7.15 4.66
C GLY A 19 11.29 7.63 4.93
N GLY A 20 10.43 7.64 3.92
CA GLY A 20 9.01 7.99 4.05
C GLY A 20 8.24 6.98 4.90
N ALA A 21 8.40 5.68 4.65
CA ALA A 21 7.78 4.62 5.44
C ALA A 21 8.19 4.71 6.93
N LEU A 22 9.48 4.93 7.21
CA LEU A 22 9.99 5.10 8.57
C LEU A 22 9.49 6.40 9.22
N TRP A 23 9.40 7.49 8.45
CA TRP A 23 8.85 8.75 8.95
C TRP A 23 7.37 8.59 9.34
N ILE A 24 6.57 7.95 8.47
CA ILE A 24 5.16 7.64 8.73
C ILE A 24 5.03 6.75 9.97
N ALA A 25 5.85 5.71 10.08
CA ALA A 25 5.84 4.79 11.22
C ALA A 25 6.15 5.50 12.54
N ARG A 26 7.16 6.38 12.55
CA ARG A 26 7.52 7.19 13.72
C ARG A 26 6.41 8.15 14.11
N GLU A 27 5.74 8.74 13.12
CA GLU A 27 4.62 9.63 13.39
C GLU A 27 3.41 8.87 13.94
N ALA A 28 3.16 7.65 13.44
CA ALA A 28 2.16 6.75 13.98
C ALA A 28 2.47 6.39 15.45
N ASP A 29 3.72 6.10 15.79
CA ASP A 29 4.14 5.84 17.17
C ASP A 29 3.91 7.03 18.10
N LYS A 30 4.10 8.26 17.64
CA LYS A 30 3.83 9.47 18.44
C LYS A 30 2.34 9.68 18.72
N ILE A 31 1.49 9.29 17.78
CA ILE A 31 0.03 9.47 17.86
C ILE A 31 -0.63 8.36 18.69
N LEU A 32 0.01 7.19 18.79
CA LEU A 32 -0.45 6.08 19.62
C LEU A 32 -0.63 6.48 21.09
N ARG A 33 -1.80 6.18 21.64
CA ARG A 33 -2.07 6.29 23.08
C ARG A 33 -1.17 5.31 23.85
N THR A 34 -0.77 5.70 25.06
CA THR A 34 0.06 4.86 25.94
C THR A 34 -0.54 3.47 26.15
N GLU A 35 -1.86 3.39 26.41
CA GLU A 35 -2.54 2.12 26.60
C GLU A 35 -2.51 1.22 25.36
N THR A 36 -2.77 1.77 24.17
CA THR A 36 -2.68 1.03 22.90
C THR A 36 -1.25 0.55 22.65
N ARG A 37 -0.27 1.41 22.96
CA ARG A 37 1.16 1.09 22.84
C ARG A 37 1.54 -0.06 23.76
N ASP A 38 1.20 0.01 25.05
CA ASP A 38 1.53 -1.01 26.04
C ASP A 38 0.90 -2.35 25.68
N ARG A 39 -0.37 -2.35 25.24
CA ARG A 39 -1.06 -3.55 24.74
C ARG A 39 -0.35 -4.15 23.54
N LEU A 40 0.07 -3.31 22.59
CA LEU A 40 0.76 -3.75 21.38
C LEU A 40 2.16 -4.31 21.69
N VAL A 41 2.89 -3.70 22.63
CA VAL A 41 4.18 -4.20 23.12
C VAL A 41 4.04 -5.53 23.84
N LEU A 42 3.10 -5.65 24.77
CA LEU A 42 2.84 -6.90 25.50
C LEU A 42 2.47 -8.03 24.55
N TRP A 43 1.69 -7.70 23.52
CA TRP A 43 1.33 -8.65 22.48
C TRP A 43 2.51 -9.05 21.59
N LEU A 44 3.35 -8.10 21.18
CA LEU A 44 4.58 -8.38 20.41
C LEU A 44 5.57 -9.23 21.21
N LYS A 45 5.67 -9.02 22.52
CA LYS A 45 6.48 -9.85 23.44
C LYS A 45 5.89 -11.26 23.66
N GLY A 46 4.69 -11.55 23.14
CA GLY A 46 4.03 -12.84 23.32
C GLY A 46 3.60 -13.14 24.77
N ALA A 47 3.58 -12.14 25.64
CA ALA A 47 3.45 -12.30 27.09
C ALA A 47 2.01 -12.54 27.58
N SER A 48 1.01 -12.56 26.69
CA SER A 48 -0.39 -12.79 27.07
C SER A 48 -1.02 -13.95 26.30
N SER A 49 -1.39 -15.00 27.05
CA SER A 49 -2.10 -16.19 26.59
C SER A 49 -3.57 -15.93 26.21
N SER A 50 -4.13 -14.76 26.57
CA SER A 50 -5.44 -14.28 26.13
C SER A 50 -5.38 -13.29 24.95
N SER A 51 -4.19 -12.96 24.44
CA SER A 51 -3.95 -11.81 23.55
C SER A 51 -4.31 -11.99 22.08
N ASP A 52 -4.61 -13.22 21.64
CA ASP A 52 -5.06 -13.47 20.27
C ASP A 52 -6.42 -12.81 19.98
N SER A 53 -7.17 -12.44 21.02
CA SER A 53 -8.41 -11.66 20.94
C SER A 53 -8.24 -10.17 21.27
N ILE A 54 -7.02 -9.63 21.35
CA ILE A 54 -6.81 -8.22 21.69
C ILE A 54 -6.17 -7.46 20.53
N TRP A 55 -5.47 -8.17 19.65
CA TRP A 55 -4.64 -7.54 18.65
C TRP A 55 -5.45 -6.90 17.50
N TYR A 56 -6.55 -7.48 17.03
CA TYR A 56 -7.36 -6.89 15.95
C TYR A 56 -8.00 -5.58 16.41
N GLU A 57 -8.43 -5.55 17.68
CA GLU A 57 -8.97 -4.34 18.31
C GLU A 57 -7.86 -3.30 18.47
N THR A 58 -6.68 -3.72 18.92
CA THR A 58 -5.49 -2.85 19.03
C THR A 58 -5.08 -2.29 17.66
N PHE A 59 -5.11 -3.10 16.61
CA PHE A 59 -4.80 -2.67 15.25
C PHE A 59 -5.87 -1.73 14.68
N THR A 60 -7.15 -2.06 14.88
CA THR A 60 -8.27 -1.20 14.49
C THR A 60 -8.20 0.16 15.20
N ASN A 61 -7.91 0.16 16.50
CA ASN A 61 -7.72 1.37 17.30
C ASN A 61 -6.49 2.16 16.85
N SER A 62 -5.41 1.48 16.46
CA SER A 62 -4.20 2.13 15.93
C SER A 62 -4.46 2.81 14.58
N LEU A 63 -5.17 2.15 13.65
CA LEU A 63 -5.62 2.74 12.39
C LEU A 63 -6.52 3.94 12.65
N ASP A 64 -7.44 3.80 13.60
CA ASP A 64 -8.37 4.83 13.99
C ASP A 64 -7.70 6.06 14.62
N ASP A 65 -6.68 5.87 15.44
CA ASP A 65 -5.87 6.95 16.02
C ASP A 65 -4.98 7.59 14.92
N PHE A 66 -4.39 6.79 14.04
CA PHE A 66 -3.52 7.26 12.96
C PHE A 66 -4.27 8.08 11.91
N PHE A 67 -5.39 7.60 11.38
CA PHE A 67 -6.16 8.35 10.39
C PHE A 67 -7.14 9.33 11.04
N GLY A 68 -7.52 9.09 12.30
CA GLY A 68 -8.50 9.88 13.05
C GLY A 68 -9.93 9.51 12.67
N LYS A 69 -10.81 9.39 13.68
CA LYS A 69 -12.25 9.15 13.49
C LYS A 69 -13.02 10.45 13.20
N ARG A 70 -14.06 10.34 12.40
CA ARG A 70 -15.15 11.31 12.25
C ARG A 70 -16.47 10.54 12.23
N ASN A 71 -17.33 10.79 13.20
CA ASN A 71 -18.69 10.28 13.17
C ASN A 71 -19.52 11.18 12.26
N VAL A 72 -20.16 10.60 11.26
CA VAL A 72 -21.04 11.28 10.32
C VAL A 72 -22.41 10.64 10.43
N ALA A 73 -23.41 11.42 10.83
CA ALA A 73 -24.80 10.98 10.87
C ALA A 73 -25.49 11.41 9.58
N ILE A 74 -26.01 10.46 8.80
CA ILE A 74 -26.78 10.72 7.58
C ILE A 74 -28.08 9.93 7.67
N GLY A 75 -29.22 10.63 7.64
CA GLY A 75 -30.54 10.00 7.61
C GLY A 75 -30.86 9.10 8.82
N GLY A 76 -30.38 9.45 10.01
CA GLY A 76 -30.58 8.64 11.24
C GLY A 76 -29.58 7.50 11.42
N PHE A 77 -28.72 7.23 10.44
CA PHE A 77 -27.62 6.26 10.55
C PHE A 77 -26.33 6.97 10.97
N SER A 78 -25.63 6.44 11.97
CA SER A 78 -24.32 6.93 12.40
C SER A 78 -23.21 6.08 11.79
N PHE A 79 -22.38 6.70 10.95
CA PHE A 79 -21.21 6.08 10.33
C PHE A 79 -19.94 6.64 10.96
N THR A 80 -19.04 5.76 11.41
CA THR A 80 -17.69 6.19 11.81
C THR A 80 -16.77 6.10 10.59
N LEU A 81 -16.42 7.26 10.05
CA LEU A 81 -15.51 7.43 8.92
C LEU A 81 -14.10 7.80 9.42
N LEU A 82 -13.07 7.58 8.60
CA LEU A 82 -11.73 8.11 8.86
C LEU A 82 -11.57 9.51 8.25
N ARG A 83 -10.60 10.29 8.75
CA ARG A 83 -10.35 11.62 8.18
C ARG A 83 -9.64 11.50 6.83
N LEU A 84 -10.37 11.85 5.77
CA LEU A 84 -9.89 11.85 4.39
C LEU A 84 -8.52 12.54 4.20
N ARG A 85 -8.23 13.62 4.94
CA ARG A 85 -6.96 14.36 4.80
C ARG A 85 -5.73 13.47 4.96
N ARG A 86 -5.69 12.59 5.96
CA ARG A 86 -4.50 11.76 6.23
C ARG A 86 -4.37 10.64 5.21
N THR A 87 -5.49 10.05 4.80
CA THR A 87 -5.53 9.02 3.75
C THR A 87 -5.14 9.59 2.39
N ALA A 88 -5.62 10.78 2.05
CA ALA A 88 -5.25 11.49 0.82
C ALA A 88 -3.76 11.84 0.77
N LEU A 89 -3.18 12.32 1.87
CA LEU A 89 -1.73 12.59 1.94
C LEU A 89 -0.90 11.33 1.73
N LEU A 90 -1.30 10.22 2.37
CA LEU A 90 -0.64 8.93 2.19
C LEU A 90 -0.74 8.44 0.75
N SER A 91 -1.94 8.51 0.17
CA SER A 91 -2.22 8.15 -1.22
C SER A 91 -1.34 8.92 -2.21
N VAL A 92 -1.31 10.25 -2.10
CA VAL A 92 -0.48 11.12 -2.95
C VAL A 92 0.99 10.77 -2.80
N PHE A 93 1.45 10.52 -1.57
CA PHE A 93 2.83 10.09 -1.33
C PHE A 93 3.14 8.76 -2.03
N CYS A 94 2.29 7.74 -1.89
CA CYS A 94 2.49 6.42 -2.51
C CYS A 94 2.51 6.49 -4.03
N VAL A 95 1.53 7.17 -4.65
CA VAL A 95 1.49 7.37 -6.12
C VAL A 95 2.73 8.09 -6.60
N THR A 96 3.11 9.18 -5.93
CA THR A 96 4.27 9.98 -6.34
C THR A 96 5.54 9.15 -6.23
N ALA A 97 5.73 8.41 -5.14
CA ALA A 97 6.88 7.54 -4.95
C ALA A 97 6.96 6.47 -6.04
N LEU A 98 5.86 5.74 -6.30
CA LEU A 98 5.84 4.69 -7.33
C LEU A 98 5.95 5.23 -8.74
N SER A 99 5.38 6.40 -9.03
CA SER A 99 5.55 7.06 -10.32
C SER A 99 7.01 7.43 -10.52
N VAL A 100 7.69 7.97 -9.49
CA VAL A 100 9.13 8.25 -9.56
C VAL A 100 9.95 6.97 -9.73
N VAL A 101 9.60 5.87 -9.05
CA VAL A 101 10.22 4.55 -9.28
C VAL A 101 10.07 4.14 -10.74
N TYR A 102 8.84 4.19 -11.28
CA TYR A 102 8.54 3.78 -12.64
C TYR A 102 9.36 4.57 -13.65
N LEU A 103 9.32 5.90 -13.55
CA LEU A 103 10.05 6.80 -14.44
C LEU A 103 11.57 6.65 -14.30
N ALA A 104 12.05 6.22 -13.12
CA ALA A 104 13.46 5.92 -12.89
C ALA A 104 13.93 4.66 -13.63
N ILE A 105 13.07 3.64 -13.67
CA ILE A 105 13.37 2.37 -14.33
C ILE A 105 13.25 2.56 -15.86
N HIS A 106 12.23 3.30 -16.32
CA HIS A 106 11.86 3.40 -17.74
C HIS A 106 12.20 4.75 -18.37
N GLN A 107 13.45 5.17 -18.24
CA GLN A 107 13.90 6.49 -18.72
C GLN A 107 13.69 6.74 -20.22
N GLN A 108 13.77 5.69 -21.05
CA GLN A 108 13.55 5.83 -22.50
C GLN A 108 12.11 6.21 -22.83
N GLU A 109 11.15 5.80 -22.00
CA GLU A 109 9.74 6.22 -22.12
C GLU A 109 9.54 7.66 -21.68
N MET A 110 10.34 8.17 -20.75
CA MET A 110 10.32 9.59 -20.41
C MET A 110 10.76 10.46 -21.58
N GLU A 111 11.76 10.04 -22.35
CA GLU A 111 12.19 10.77 -23.54
C GLU A 111 11.08 10.84 -24.60
N SER A 112 10.34 9.75 -24.80
CA SER A 112 9.20 9.73 -25.73
C SER A 112 8.01 10.55 -25.22
N LEU A 113 7.73 10.50 -23.91
CA LEU A 113 6.65 11.27 -23.27
C LEU A 113 6.96 12.78 -23.20
N THR A 114 8.22 13.20 -23.27
CA THR A 114 8.61 14.61 -23.06
C THR A 114 8.70 15.43 -24.35
N HIS A 115 8.81 14.82 -25.54
CA HIS A 115 9.18 15.52 -26.79
C HIS A 115 8.08 16.27 -27.57
N GLY A 116 6.85 16.40 -27.05
CA GLY A 116 5.76 17.11 -27.76
C GLY A 116 5.14 18.25 -26.97
N TYR A 117 4.41 17.90 -25.91
CA TYR A 117 3.73 18.81 -24.96
C TYR A 117 3.59 18.12 -23.58
N GLY A 118 4.40 17.08 -23.34
CA GLY A 118 3.92 15.93 -22.57
C GLY A 118 4.17 15.98 -21.07
N ILE A 119 5.09 16.80 -20.54
CA ILE A 119 5.24 16.89 -19.07
C ILE A 119 4.01 17.52 -18.41
N PRO A 120 3.49 18.69 -18.85
CA PRO A 120 2.32 19.27 -18.21
C PRO A 120 1.07 18.40 -18.35
N VAL A 121 0.86 17.78 -19.52
CA VAL A 121 -0.28 16.91 -19.79
C VAL A 121 -0.19 15.61 -18.99
N LEU A 122 0.99 14.98 -18.95
CA LEU A 122 1.24 13.79 -18.14
C LEU A 122 1.05 14.12 -16.65
N THR A 123 1.62 15.23 -16.18
CA THR A 123 1.47 15.66 -14.78
C THR A 123 0.01 15.93 -14.43
N ALA A 124 -0.73 16.62 -15.29
CA ALA A 124 -2.16 16.87 -15.10
C ALA A 124 -2.95 15.55 -15.07
N GLY A 125 -2.66 14.62 -15.99
CA GLY A 125 -3.25 13.29 -16.02
C GLY A 125 -2.96 12.48 -14.75
N LEU A 126 -1.72 12.49 -14.27
CA LEU A 126 -1.31 11.84 -13.02
C LEU A 126 -2.03 12.43 -11.81
N VAL A 127 -2.15 13.76 -11.75
CA VAL A 127 -2.87 14.46 -10.68
C VAL A 127 -4.36 14.10 -10.71
N VAL A 128 -4.99 14.11 -11.88
CA VAL A 128 -6.40 13.72 -12.05
C VAL A 128 -6.60 12.26 -11.65
N ALA A 129 -5.76 11.34 -12.13
CA ALA A 129 -5.84 9.92 -11.76
C ALA A 129 -5.62 9.71 -10.26
N ALA A 130 -4.66 10.41 -9.65
CA ALA A 130 -4.43 10.36 -8.21
C ALA A 130 -5.65 10.86 -7.43
N LEU A 131 -6.24 12.01 -7.82
CA LEU A 131 -7.35 12.63 -7.11
C LEU A 131 -8.67 11.86 -7.24
N PHE A 132 -8.98 11.34 -8.44
CA PHE A 132 -10.30 10.77 -8.74
C PHE A 132 -10.34 9.25 -8.71
N VAL A 133 -9.20 8.58 -8.90
CA VAL A 133 -9.13 7.10 -8.84
C VAL A 133 -8.42 6.69 -7.56
N ASN A 134 -7.20 7.17 -7.35
CA ASN A 134 -6.35 6.60 -6.31
C ASN A 134 -6.78 6.99 -4.88
N ILE A 135 -7.01 8.27 -4.59
CA ILE A 135 -7.44 8.72 -3.25
C ILE A 135 -8.76 8.07 -2.82
N PRO A 136 -9.82 8.02 -3.65
CA PRO A 136 -11.05 7.36 -3.27
C PRO A 136 -10.87 5.84 -3.11
N THR A 137 -10.11 5.20 -4.00
CA THR A 137 -9.83 3.76 -3.89
C THR A 137 -9.11 3.44 -2.58
N ASP A 138 -8.05 4.18 -2.26
CA ASP A 138 -7.27 4.03 -1.02
C ASP A 138 -8.14 4.26 0.21
N TYR A 139 -8.96 5.30 0.18
CA TYR A 139 -9.86 5.59 1.28
C TYR A 139 -10.87 4.45 1.51
N ILE A 140 -11.45 3.92 0.44
CA ILE A 140 -12.39 2.79 0.52
C ILE A 140 -11.65 1.52 0.98
N SER A 141 -10.44 1.27 0.48
CA SER A 141 -9.60 0.14 0.89
C SER A 141 -9.32 0.15 2.40
N VAL A 142 -8.88 1.29 2.96
CA VAL A 142 -8.69 1.42 4.42
C VAL A 142 -10.01 1.22 5.19
N MET A 143 -11.14 1.70 4.66
CA MET A 143 -12.46 1.45 5.25
C MET A 143 -12.83 -0.03 5.25
N GLN A 144 -12.56 -0.73 4.15
CA GLN A 144 -12.80 -2.16 4.02
C GLN A 144 -11.94 -2.95 4.99
N THR A 145 -10.63 -2.68 5.02
CA THR A 145 -9.70 -3.31 5.97
C THR A 145 -10.24 -3.16 7.41
N ARG A 146 -10.61 -1.94 7.80
CA ARG A 146 -11.19 -1.65 9.12
C ARG A 146 -12.47 -2.45 9.39
N TRP A 147 -13.39 -2.48 8.44
CA TRP A 147 -14.65 -3.21 8.57
C TRP A 147 -14.44 -4.73 8.68
N PHE A 148 -13.51 -5.28 7.90
CA PHE A 148 -13.14 -6.68 7.95
C PHE A 148 -12.53 -7.07 9.30
N LEU A 149 -11.61 -6.24 9.82
CA LEU A 149 -11.03 -6.44 11.14
C LEU A 149 -12.08 -6.40 12.26
N ALA A 150 -13.05 -5.48 12.18
CA ALA A 150 -14.15 -5.42 13.13
C ALA A 150 -15.04 -6.68 13.10
N LYS A 151 -15.16 -7.34 11.93
CA LYS A 151 -15.91 -8.58 11.77
C LYS A 151 -15.17 -9.84 12.23
N LEU A 152 -13.85 -9.77 12.40
CA LEU A 152 -13.06 -10.87 12.95
C LEU A 152 -13.30 -10.97 14.46
N ASN A 153 -14.42 -11.58 14.86
CA ASN A 153 -14.69 -11.86 16.26
C ASN A 153 -13.83 -13.07 16.72
N PRO A 154 -12.89 -12.89 17.68
CA PRO A 154 -11.99 -13.95 18.12
C PRO A 154 -12.54 -14.79 19.26
N ALA A 155 -13.70 -14.45 19.82
CA ALA A 155 -14.27 -15.11 20.98
C ALA A 155 -14.62 -16.61 20.77
N ARG A 156 -14.28 -17.22 19.63
CA ARG A 156 -14.68 -18.59 19.28
C ARG A 156 -13.63 -19.49 18.60
N GLN A 157 -12.39 -19.07 18.33
CA GLN A 157 -11.56 -19.83 17.37
C GLN A 157 -10.06 -19.97 17.68
N GLY A 158 -9.52 -21.15 17.37
CA GLY A 158 -8.10 -21.47 17.52
C GLY A 158 -7.19 -20.84 16.45
N THR A 159 -5.89 -20.81 16.75
CA THR A 159 -4.81 -20.18 15.98
C THR A 159 -4.71 -20.64 14.52
N ARG A 160 -5.07 -21.89 14.20
CA ARG A 160 -4.96 -22.41 12.81
C ARG A 160 -6.05 -21.90 11.87
N THR A 161 -7.25 -21.64 12.39
CA THR A 161 -8.34 -20.99 11.64
C THR A 161 -8.13 -19.50 11.47
N MET A 162 -7.29 -18.89 12.32
CA MET A 162 -6.93 -17.48 12.25
C MET A 162 -6.15 -17.17 10.96
N TRP A 163 -5.05 -17.89 10.68
CA TRP A 163 -4.23 -17.66 9.48
C TRP A 163 -5.00 -17.82 8.17
N ARG A 164 -5.92 -18.79 8.09
CA ARG A 164 -6.78 -18.96 6.91
C ARG A 164 -7.70 -17.76 6.68
N LYS A 165 -8.27 -17.23 7.77
CA LYS A 165 -9.07 -16.00 7.70
C LYS A 165 -8.21 -14.79 7.33
N PHE A 166 -6.96 -14.73 7.80
CA PHE A 166 -6.02 -13.67 7.41
C PHE A 166 -5.68 -13.71 5.93
N ALA A 167 -5.28 -14.88 5.44
CA ALA A 167 -5.01 -15.06 4.01
C ALA A 167 -6.25 -14.68 3.20
N PHE A 168 -7.43 -15.17 3.61
CA PHE A 168 -8.69 -14.81 2.97
C PHE A 168 -8.94 -13.30 2.99
N LEU A 169 -8.69 -12.63 4.11
CA LEU A 169 -8.87 -11.17 4.21
C LEU A 169 -7.89 -10.40 3.35
N LEU A 170 -6.63 -10.81 3.30
CA LEU A 170 -5.64 -10.20 2.41
C LEU A 170 -6.06 -10.33 0.95
N PHE A 171 -6.48 -11.53 0.55
CA PHE A 171 -7.01 -11.75 -0.80
C PHE A 171 -8.27 -10.92 -1.03
N ALA A 172 -9.23 -10.92 -0.11
CA ALA A 172 -10.48 -10.19 -0.25
C ALA A 172 -10.25 -8.67 -0.33
N ASP A 173 -9.35 -8.12 0.49
CA ASP A 173 -8.98 -6.71 0.51
C ASP A 173 -8.27 -6.31 -0.79
N PHE A 174 -7.34 -7.14 -1.27
CA PHE A 174 -6.66 -6.94 -2.56
C PHE A 174 -7.64 -6.95 -3.73
N PHE A 175 -8.48 -7.99 -3.83
CA PHE A 175 -9.48 -8.10 -4.90
C PHE A 175 -10.53 -6.99 -4.82
N ALA A 176 -11.00 -6.65 -3.63
CA ALA A 176 -11.95 -5.55 -3.45
C ALA A 176 -11.34 -4.21 -3.88
N SER A 177 -10.09 -3.95 -3.50
CA SER A 177 -9.36 -2.75 -3.91
C SER A 177 -9.15 -2.71 -5.43
N ALA A 178 -8.80 -3.83 -6.05
CA ALA A 178 -8.68 -3.94 -7.51
C ALA A 178 -10.00 -3.70 -8.24
N ILE A 179 -11.12 -4.25 -7.72
CA ILE A 179 -12.47 -4.01 -8.28
C ILE A 179 -12.87 -2.55 -8.14
N ILE A 180 -12.61 -1.91 -7.00
CA ILE A 180 -12.93 -0.49 -6.79
C ILE A 180 -12.11 0.38 -7.72
N TYR A 181 -10.79 0.13 -7.79
CA TYR A 181 -9.89 0.80 -8.72
C TYR A 181 -10.44 0.71 -10.14
N PHE A 182 -10.81 -0.49 -10.56
CA PHE A 182 -11.36 -0.76 -11.88
C PHE A 182 -12.65 0.02 -12.16
N VAL A 183 -13.61 0.00 -11.24
CA VAL A 183 -14.88 0.73 -11.37
C VAL A 183 -14.63 2.23 -11.48
N LEU A 184 -13.79 2.79 -10.62
CA LEU A 184 -13.48 4.22 -10.62
C LEU A 184 -12.72 4.65 -11.86
N PHE A 185 -11.76 3.85 -12.31
CA PHE A 185 -11.02 4.11 -13.54
C PHE A 185 -11.94 4.08 -14.76
N THR A 186 -12.81 3.07 -14.86
CA THR A 186 -13.81 2.96 -15.94
C THR A 186 -14.75 4.16 -15.96
N LEU A 187 -15.23 4.59 -14.79
CA LEU A 187 -16.06 5.78 -14.66
C LEU A 187 -15.31 7.04 -15.12
N LEU A 188 -14.05 7.20 -14.71
CA LEU A 188 -13.22 8.34 -15.11
C LEU A 188 -13.00 8.35 -16.63
N ALA A 189 -12.67 7.20 -17.23
CA ALA A 189 -12.48 7.07 -18.67
C ALA A 189 -13.75 7.46 -19.46
N ASN A 190 -14.92 7.00 -19.02
CA ASN A 190 -16.20 7.37 -19.62
C ASN A 190 -16.49 8.87 -19.49
N VAL A 191 -16.18 9.49 -18.35
CA VAL A 191 -16.33 10.94 -18.16
C VAL A 191 -15.42 11.71 -19.12
N ILE A 192 -14.15 11.30 -19.26
CA ILE A 192 -13.21 11.92 -20.19
C ILE A 192 -13.71 11.81 -21.63
N ASP A 193 -14.22 10.65 -22.05
CA ASP A 193 -14.78 10.45 -23.39
C ASP A 193 -15.97 11.38 -23.66
N VAL A 194 -16.93 11.43 -22.74
CA VAL A 194 -18.11 12.30 -22.86
C VAL A 194 -17.69 13.78 -22.93
N VAL A 195 -16.79 14.22 -22.05
CA VAL A 195 -16.30 15.61 -22.03
C VAL A 195 -15.56 15.93 -23.34
N SER A 196 -14.76 15.01 -23.86
CA SER A 196 -14.02 15.19 -25.11
C SER A 196 -14.97 15.34 -26.30
N ARG A 197 -16.00 14.49 -26.40
CA ARG A 197 -17.03 14.56 -27.45
C ARG A 197 -17.84 15.85 -27.39
N VAL A 198 -18.16 16.33 -26.19
CA VAL A 198 -18.91 17.58 -25.98
C VAL A 198 -18.05 18.81 -26.30
N SER A 199 -16.76 18.78 -25.96
CA SER A 199 -15.89 19.97 -26.04
C SER A 199 -15.26 20.19 -27.42
N LEU A 200 -14.97 19.13 -28.18
CA LEU A 200 -14.22 19.24 -29.45
C LEU A 200 -15.11 19.29 -30.70
N GLY A 201 -16.43 19.10 -30.55
CA GLY A 201 -17.32 18.89 -31.68
C GLY A 201 -17.07 17.53 -32.33
N THR A 202 -18.12 16.88 -32.80
CA THR A 202 -18.16 15.47 -33.22
C THR A 202 -17.25 15.08 -34.40
N GLU A 203 -16.44 15.98 -34.96
CA GLU A 203 -15.77 15.76 -36.26
C GLU A 203 -14.24 15.65 -36.22
N LEU A 204 -13.57 15.98 -35.12
CA LEU A 204 -12.12 15.76 -35.01
C LEU A 204 -11.78 15.03 -33.70
N MET A 205 -11.79 13.70 -33.77
CA MET A 205 -10.65 12.86 -33.41
C MET A 205 -11.09 11.39 -33.42
N VAL A 206 -10.38 10.58 -34.21
CA VAL A 206 -10.27 9.13 -34.00
C VAL A 206 -9.40 8.93 -32.75
N VAL A 207 -9.91 9.32 -31.58
CA VAL A 207 -9.44 8.73 -30.32
C VAL A 207 -10.04 7.33 -30.35
N ALA A 208 -9.21 6.28 -30.19
CA ALA A 208 -9.70 4.92 -30.03
C ALA A 208 -10.89 4.98 -29.07
N PRO A 209 -12.08 4.47 -29.46
CA PRO A 209 -13.29 4.65 -28.68
C PRO A 209 -12.98 4.26 -27.24
N ALA A 210 -13.39 5.05 -26.25
CA ALA A 210 -13.03 4.78 -24.86
C ALA A 210 -13.38 3.35 -24.43
N SER A 211 -14.35 2.70 -25.09
CA SER A 211 -14.63 1.28 -24.97
C SER A 211 -13.49 0.35 -25.34
N GLU A 212 -12.65 0.67 -26.32
CA GLU A 212 -11.47 -0.10 -26.75
C GLU A 212 -10.28 0.11 -25.81
N VAL A 213 -10.06 1.35 -25.32
CA VAL A 213 -9.09 1.61 -24.25
C VAL A 213 -9.50 0.90 -22.96
N VAL A 214 -10.79 0.98 -22.59
CA VAL A 214 -11.37 0.27 -21.45
C VAL A 214 -11.35 -1.25 -21.67
N TRP A 215 -11.56 -1.75 -22.89
CA TRP A 215 -11.48 -3.20 -23.19
C TRP A 215 -10.05 -3.74 -23.15
N ASN A 216 -9.07 -2.99 -23.67
CA ASN A 216 -7.67 -3.36 -23.60
C ASN A 216 -7.18 -3.31 -22.14
N LEU A 217 -7.53 -2.26 -21.40
CA LEU A 217 -7.32 -2.24 -19.95
C LEU A 217 -8.05 -3.39 -19.25
N LEU A 218 -9.27 -3.75 -19.64
CA LEU A 218 -10.00 -4.90 -19.08
C LEU A 218 -9.30 -6.23 -19.36
N SER A 219 -8.78 -6.44 -20.59
CA SER A 219 -8.05 -7.65 -20.94
C SER A 219 -6.71 -7.74 -20.23
N ASP A 220 -6.03 -6.60 -20.05
CA ASP A 220 -4.77 -6.52 -19.32
C ASP A 220 -5.02 -6.73 -17.81
N PHE A 221 -6.06 -6.10 -17.25
CA PHE A 221 -6.48 -6.27 -15.85
C PHE A 221 -7.02 -7.66 -15.52
N ALA A 222 -7.61 -8.39 -16.49
CA ALA A 222 -8.05 -9.78 -16.29
C ALA A 222 -6.89 -10.68 -15.84
N SER A 223 -5.65 -10.22 -16.04
CA SER A 223 -4.48 -10.76 -15.39
C SER A 223 -3.81 -9.67 -14.53
N ILE A 224 -4.30 -9.43 -13.31
CA ILE A 224 -3.60 -8.60 -12.31
C ILE A 224 -2.06 -8.85 -12.27
N PRO A 225 -1.56 -10.10 -12.42
CA PRO A 225 -0.13 -10.35 -12.59
C PRO A 225 0.51 -9.66 -13.80
N SER A 226 -0.16 -9.57 -14.95
CA SER A 226 0.37 -8.90 -16.14
C SER A 226 0.52 -7.41 -15.94
N VAL A 227 -0.38 -6.73 -15.20
CA VAL A 227 -0.25 -5.31 -14.89
C VAL A 227 0.96 -5.04 -13.99
N VAL A 228 1.23 -5.95 -13.04
CA VAL A 228 2.44 -5.89 -12.20
C VAL A 228 3.68 -6.18 -13.03
N VAL A 229 3.63 -7.15 -13.94
CA VAL A 229 4.73 -7.47 -14.86
C VAL A 229 5.01 -6.30 -15.80
N ALA A 230 3.98 -5.68 -16.39
CA ALA A 230 4.06 -4.51 -17.25
C ALA A 230 4.70 -3.30 -16.54
N PHE A 231 4.46 -3.13 -15.24
CA PHE A 231 5.19 -2.14 -14.43
C PHE A 231 6.70 -2.39 -14.41
N PHE A 232 7.13 -3.65 -14.29
CA PHE A 232 8.54 -4.02 -14.30
C PHE A 232 9.15 -4.06 -15.71
N GLU A 233 8.37 -4.43 -16.72
CA GLU A 233 8.81 -4.56 -18.11
C GLU A 233 8.85 -3.22 -18.85
N GLY A 234 8.10 -2.21 -18.39
CA GLY A 234 8.08 -0.88 -19.02
C GLY A 234 7.23 -0.86 -20.27
N ASP A 235 5.95 -1.18 -20.10
CA ASP A 235 4.96 -1.12 -21.17
C ASP A 235 4.15 0.19 -21.09
N GLY A 236 4.85 1.31 -21.18
CA GLY A 236 4.31 2.68 -21.25
C GLY A 236 3.13 2.96 -20.32
N THR A 237 1.94 3.05 -20.92
CA THR A 237 0.69 3.35 -20.21
C THR A 237 0.23 2.23 -19.28
N ALA A 238 0.47 0.97 -19.64
CA ALA A 238 0.15 -0.18 -18.80
C ALA A 238 1.05 -0.20 -17.56
N GLY A 239 2.34 0.13 -17.73
CA GLY A 239 3.28 0.25 -16.62
C GLY A 239 2.92 1.38 -15.64
N LEU A 240 2.57 2.57 -16.14
CA LEU A 240 2.07 3.66 -15.29
C LEU A 240 0.78 3.27 -14.56
N THR A 241 -0.13 2.56 -15.22
CA THR A 241 -1.35 2.04 -14.59
C THR A 241 -1.02 1.04 -13.47
N GLY A 242 0.01 0.22 -13.66
CA GLY A 242 0.57 -0.64 -12.63
C GLY A 242 1.10 0.15 -11.43
N ALA A 243 1.70 1.33 -11.63
CA ALA A 243 2.13 2.19 -10.52
C ALA A 243 0.96 2.67 -9.66
N PHE A 244 -0.18 3.00 -10.26
CA PHE A 244 -1.40 3.38 -9.54
C PHE A 244 -2.03 2.21 -8.80
N LEU A 245 -2.12 1.04 -9.44
CA LEU A 245 -2.64 -0.17 -8.82
C LEU A 245 -1.77 -0.63 -7.64
N LEU A 246 -0.44 -0.62 -7.83
CA LEU A 246 0.51 -0.92 -6.77
C LEU A 246 0.45 0.13 -5.65
N SER A 247 0.21 1.39 -5.98
CA SER A 247 -0.02 2.45 -4.99
C SER A 247 -1.23 2.14 -4.11
N THR A 248 -2.31 1.65 -4.72
CA THR A 248 -3.50 1.20 -3.99
C THR A 248 -3.19 0.01 -3.09
N ALA A 249 -2.40 -0.96 -3.55
CA ALA A 249 -1.92 -2.03 -2.69
C ALA A 249 -0.99 -1.52 -1.57
N LEU A 250 -0.26 -0.43 -1.80
CA LEU A 250 0.58 0.21 -0.79
C LEU A 250 -0.21 1.01 0.25
N THR A 251 -1.44 1.45 -0.03
CA THR A 251 -2.29 2.07 0.99
C THR A 251 -3.01 1.04 1.84
N SER A 252 -3.25 -0.18 1.33
CA SER A 252 -3.60 -1.33 2.14
C SER A 252 -2.41 -1.97 2.85
N VAL A 253 -1.17 -1.52 2.59
CA VAL A 253 0.08 -2.05 3.17
C VAL A 253 0.08 -2.04 4.70
N TRP A 254 -0.75 -1.23 5.36
CA TRP A 254 -0.88 -1.29 6.82
C TRP A 254 -1.28 -2.69 7.29
N LEU A 255 -2.19 -3.36 6.58
CA LEU A 255 -2.56 -4.75 6.86
C LEU A 255 -1.37 -5.68 6.61
N TRP A 256 -0.63 -5.46 5.52
CA TRP A 256 0.53 -6.28 5.12
C TRP A 256 1.72 -6.12 6.07
N ILE A 257 2.14 -4.89 6.36
CA ILE A 257 3.20 -4.56 7.32
C ILE A 257 2.84 -5.11 8.69
N TYR A 258 1.59 -4.95 9.11
CA TYR A 258 1.15 -5.48 10.39
C TYR A 258 1.23 -7.01 10.38
N ILE A 259 0.71 -7.69 9.37
CA ILE A 259 0.76 -9.16 9.31
C ILE A 259 2.20 -9.66 9.21
N ILE A 260 3.00 -9.14 8.28
CA ILE A 260 4.38 -9.57 8.07
C ILE A 260 5.21 -9.26 9.31
N GLY A 261 5.21 -8.01 9.77
CA GLY A 261 6.01 -7.60 10.92
C GLY A 261 5.60 -8.35 12.19
N VAL A 262 4.33 -8.63 12.40
CA VAL A 262 3.86 -9.42 13.56
C VAL A 262 4.25 -10.88 13.44
N SER A 263 4.03 -11.48 12.28
CA SER A 263 4.47 -12.86 12.01
C SER A 263 5.95 -13.01 12.31
N THR A 264 6.73 -12.01 11.91
CA THR A 264 8.17 -11.94 12.10
C THR A 264 8.55 -11.84 13.55
N VAL A 265 7.94 -10.90 14.29
CA VAL A 265 8.24 -10.72 15.71
C VAL A 265 7.83 -11.96 16.50
N ARG A 266 6.70 -12.60 16.16
CA ARG A 266 6.29 -13.87 16.78
C ARG A 266 7.22 -15.03 16.41
N LEU A 267 7.64 -15.15 15.15
CA LEU A 267 8.63 -16.15 14.72
C LEU A 267 9.96 -15.94 15.45
N ALA A 268 10.42 -14.69 15.58
CA ALA A 268 11.59 -14.37 16.38
C ALA A 268 11.39 -14.74 17.86
N GLY A 269 10.18 -14.54 18.40
CA GLY A 269 9.78 -14.95 19.75
C GLY A 269 9.86 -16.46 20.02
N TYR A 270 9.58 -17.29 19.01
CA TYR A 270 9.80 -18.74 19.13
C TYR A 270 11.28 -19.10 19.27
N TYR A 271 12.19 -18.27 18.76
CA TYR A 271 13.62 -18.39 18.94
C TYR A 271 14.09 -17.52 20.12
N ILE A 272 13.79 -17.95 21.35
CA ILE A 272 14.13 -17.25 22.61
C ILE A 272 15.61 -16.80 22.64
N GLY A 273 16.52 -17.61 22.11
CA GLY A 273 17.95 -17.27 22.01
C GLY A 273 18.25 -16.11 21.05
N PHE A 274 17.49 -15.97 19.97
CA PHE A 274 17.67 -14.91 18.98
C PHE A 274 17.18 -13.55 19.50
N LEU A 275 16.01 -13.50 20.15
CA LEU A 275 15.55 -12.27 20.81
C LEU A 275 16.45 -11.87 21.97
N GLY A 276 16.93 -12.84 22.77
CA GLY A 276 17.90 -12.57 23.83
C GLY A 276 19.20 -11.98 23.28
N TRP A 277 19.75 -12.58 22.21
CA TRP A 277 20.94 -12.07 21.53
C TRP A 277 20.73 -10.65 21.00
N LEU A 278 19.61 -10.43 20.30
CA LEU A 278 19.26 -9.12 19.76
C LEU A 278 19.07 -8.08 20.86
N ASN A 279 18.45 -8.44 21.98
CA ASN A 279 18.23 -7.51 23.09
C ASN A 279 19.55 -7.10 23.76
N ILE A 280 20.50 -8.03 23.90
CA ILE A 280 21.83 -7.76 24.45
C ILE A 280 22.60 -6.77 23.56
N HIS A 281 22.49 -6.88 22.24
CA HIS A 281 23.32 -6.10 21.31
C HIS A 281 22.65 -4.81 20.81
N PHE A 282 21.31 -4.77 20.79
CA PHE A 282 20.54 -3.70 20.14
C PHE A 282 19.46 -3.09 21.05
N GLU A 283 19.37 -3.45 22.33
CA GLU A 283 18.35 -2.96 23.28
C GLU A 283 16.91 -3.03 22.71
N ILE A 284 16.58 -4.13 22.00
CA ILE A 284 15.32 -4.25 21.27
C ILE A 284 14.11 -4.00 22.16
N ASP A 285 14.11 -4.45 23.42
CA ASP A 285 12.98 -4.25 24.32
C ASP A 285 12.66 -2.76 24.54
N ARG A 286 13.70 -1.95 24.69
CA ARG A 286 13.55 -0.50 24.90
C ARG A 286 13.02 0.20 23.65
N HIS A 287 13.48 -0.25 22.48
CA HIS A 287 13.00 0.27 21.20
C HIS A 287 11.56 -0.16 20.92
N LEU A 288 11.21 -1.41 21.25
CA LEU A 288 9.87 -1.97 21.14
C LEU A 288 8.89 -1.17 22.01
N GLU A 289 9.26 -0.91 23.26
CA GLU A 289 8.43 -0.13 24.20
C GLU A 289 8.19 1.31 23.74
N ARG A 290 9.17 1.91 23.05
CA ARG A 290 9.10 3.31 22.65
C ARG A 290 8.49 3.53 21.26
N TYR A 291 8.73 2.62 20.32
CA TYR A 291 8.40 2.75 18.90
C TYR A 291 7.94 1.43 18.27
N PRO A 292 6.84 0.83 18.75
CA PRO A 292 6.49 -0.51 18.30
C PRO A 292 6.00 -0.57 16.84
N ILE A 293 5.35 0.45 16.30
CA ILE A 293 4.98 0.48 14.87
C ILE A 293 6.24 0.60 14.01
N THR A 294 7.15 1.51 14.38
CA THR A 294 8.45 1.64 13.69
C THR A 294 9.21 0.33 13.72
N PHE A 295 9.16 -0.40 14.84
CA PHE A 295 9.79 -1.72 14.97
C PHE A 295 9.19 -2.74 13.99
N ILE A 296 7.85 -2.85 13.92
CA ILE A 296 7.14 -3.71 12.96
C ILE A 296 7.54 -3.36 11.51
N VAL A 297 7.56 -2.08 11.17
CA VAL A 297 7.94 -1.58 9.83
C VAL A 297 9.38 -1.93 9.51
N CYS A 298 10.31 -1.71 10.45
CA CYS A 298 11.72 -2.09 10.27
C CYS A 298 11.88 -3.60 10.08
N ALA A 299 11.15 -4.42 10.85
CA ALA A 299 11.17 -5.86 10.71
C ALA A 299 10.66 -6.31 9.32
N ALA A 300 9.57 -5.72 8.84
CA ALA A 300 9.04 -6.00 7.50
C ALA A 300 10.04 -5.60 6.39
N ILE A 301 10.64 -4.41 6.49
CA ILE A 301 11.67 -3.93 5.56
C ILE A 301 12.88 -4.87 5.55
N ALA A 302 13.36 -5.28 6.73
CA ALA A 302 14.52 -6.16 6.85
C ALA A 302 14.26 -7.50 6.15
N ILE A 303 13.07 -8.07 6.29
CA ILE A 303 12.71 -9.32 5.62
C ILE A 303 12.69 -9.17 4.12
N VAL A 304 11.99 -8.16 3.60
CA VAL A 304 11.94 -7.91 2.15
C VAL A 304 13.35 -7.73 1.59
N SER A 305 14.20 -7.02 2.33
CA SER A 305 15.60 -6.82 1.96
C SER A 305 16.37 -8.13 1.94
N VAL A 306 16.23 -8.99 2.97
CA VAL A 306 16.89 -10.31 3.02
C VAL A 306 16.42 -11.21 1.88
N PHE A 307 15.11 -11.28 1.60
CA PHE A 307 14.59 -12.07 0.48
C PHE A 307 15.10 -11.57 -0.86
N ASN A 308 15.19 -10.25 -1.05
CA ASN A 308 15.76 -9.68 -2.28
C ASN A 308 17.24 -10.03 -2.43
N VAL A 309 18.03 -9.93 -1.36
CA VAL A 309 19.46 -10.28 -1.38
C VAL A 309 19.65 -11.77 -1.67
N VAL A 310 18.91 -12.64 -0.97
CA VAL A 310 18.99 -14.10 -1.17
C VAL A 310 18.52 -14.48 -2.57
N GLY A 311 17.43 -13.90 -3.06
CA GLY A 311 16.92 -14.12 -4.41
C GLY A 311 17.94 -13.70 -5.47
N TYR A 312 18.58 -12.54 -5.29
CA TYR A 312 19.65 -12.07 -6.18
C TYR A 312 20.85 -13.03 -6.18
N VAL A 313 21.33 -13.44 -5.00
CA VAL A 313 22.44 -14.40 -4.88
C VAL A 313 22.11 -15.72 -5.58
N LEU A 314 20.91 -16.26 -5.37
CA LEU A 314 20.47 -17.50 -6.02
C LEU A 314 20.39 -17.35 -7.54
N LEU A 315 19.87 -16.22 -8.05
CA LEU A 315 19.83 -15.93 -9.49
C LEU A 315 21.21 -15.78 -10.11
N THR A 316 22.21 -15.28 -9.37
CA THR A 316 23.60 -15.17 -9.87
C THR A 316 24.40 -16.46 -9.81
N LEU A 317 23.92 -17.47 -9.07
CA LEU A 317 24.57 -18.77 -8.93
C LEU A 317 24.07 -19.82 -9.94
N VAL A 318 22.98 -19.52 -10.67
CA VAL A 318 22.39 -20.35 -11.73
C VAL A 318 22.79 -19.80 -13.09
#